data_AF-A0A924DFE3-F1
#
_entry.id   AF-A0A924DFE3-F1
#
_cell.length_a   1.000
_cell.length_b   1.000
_cell.length_c   1.000
_cell.angle_alpha   90.00
_cell.angle_beta   90.00
_cell.angle_gamma   90.00
#
_symmetry.space_group_name_H-M   'P 1'
#
loop_
_entity.id
_entity.type
_entity.pdbx_description
1 polymer ?
#
loop_
_entity_poly.entity_id
_entity_poly.type
_entity_poly.pdbx_seq_one_letter_code
_entity_poly.pdbx_strand_id
1 'polypeptide(L)'
;MFARTALVLFAFGIVVWGVYKKTSEEQLAKSRRVGLYTDEQINWRSERIARSLWRGATGYVLKSVPLFGEDKSGKKIAVWHVECSTTSGTSLGEINWNAEDGQMTHLTSASIRPPYRRRLLTSEEVERAASAYSRTIGMSVYGLTEMQSQGDRTCLVRGIAEKGSVWLYIDRESGLLRQALLHPKPQTLEEKGKISRSPFQVAEANSKSSREVKKSGAF
;
A
#
# COMPACT_ATOMS: atom_id res chain seq x y z
N MET A 1 18.94 28.56 39.30
CA MET A 1 17.66 28.02 38.79
C MET A 1 17.83 27.04 37.62
N PHE A 2 18.80 27.21 36.71
CA PHE A 2 19.01 26.36 35.53
C PHE A 2 19.32 24.87 35.79
N ALA A 3 20.01 24.53 36.87
CA ALA A 3 20.34 23.13 37.17
C ALA A 3 19.12 22.25 37.49
N ARG A 4 18.06 22.85 38.07
CA ARG A 4 16.82 22.12 38.41
C ARG A 4 15.98 21.84 37.17
N THR A 5 15.90 22.77 36.23
CA THR A 5 15.16 22.59 34.97
C THR A 5 15.84 21.56 34.05
N ALA A 6 17.17 21.56 33.96
CA ALA A 6 17.90 20.54 33.18
C ALA A 6 17.69 19.12 33.72
N LEU A 7 17.66 18.96 35.05
CA LEU A 7 17.48 17.66 35.70
C LEU A 7 16.05 17.13 35.53
N VAL A 8 15.05 18.01 35.54
CA VAL A 8 13.65 17.65 35.25
C VAL A 8 13.48 17.22 33.80
N LEU A 9 14.07 17.94 32.84
CA LEU A 9 14.01 17.56 31.42
C LEU A 9 14.74 16.25 31.13
N PHE A 10 15.87 16.01 31.78
CA PHE A 10 16.61 14.75 31.65
C PHE A 10 15.82 13.57 32.23
N ALA A 11 15.23 13.74 33.41
CA ALA A 11 14.36 12.73 34.02
C ALA A 11 13.12 12.44 33.15
N PHE A 12 12.50 13.48 32.58
CA PHE A 12 11.37 13.33 31.68
C PHE A 12 11.77 12.59 30.39
N GLY A 13 12.94 12.91 29.82
CA GLY A 13 13.49 12.20 28.67
C GLY A 13 13.71 10.72 28.93
N ILE A 14 14.23 10.34 30.10
CA ILE A 14 14.42 8.93 30.49
C ILE A 14 13.09 8.20 30.66
N VAL A 15 12.10 8.83 31.29
CA VAL A 15 10.78 8.22 31.49
C VAL A 15 10.06 8.03 30.15
N VAL A 16 10.07 9.05 29.29
CA VAL A 16 9.46 8.96 27.95
C VAL A 16 10.16 7.90 27.10
N TRP A 17 11.50 7.86 27.11
CA TRP A 17 12.26 6.84 26.39
C TRP A 17 12.00 5.42 26.92
N GLY A 18 11.94 5.25 28.24
CA GLY A 18 11.64 3.98 28.89
C GLY A 18 10.25 3.46 28.57
N VAL A 19 9.23 4.33 28.59
CA VAL A 19 7.86 3.99 28.21
C VAL A 19 7.80 3.64 26.71
N TYR A 20 8.43 4.42 25.84
CA TYR A 20 8.45 4.15 24.40
C TYR A 20 9.09 2.78 24.08
N LYS A 21 10.23 2.49 24.71
CA LYS A 21 10.93 1.21 24.55
C LYS A 21 10.09 0.03 25.06
N LYS A 22 9.47 0.16 26.23
CA LYS A 22 8.68 -0.92 26.83
C LYS A 22 7.39 -1.22 26.05
N THR A 23 6.74 -0.18 25.54
CA THR A 23 5.54 -0.33 24.69
C THR A 23 5.90 -0.99 23.36
N SER A 24 7.05 -0.63 22.78
CA SER A 24 7.60 -1.26 21.56
C SER A 24 7.96 -2.73 21.79
N GLU A 25 8.63 -3.07 22.90
CA GLU A 25 8.99 -4.45 23.24
C GLU A 25 7.76 -5.33 23.55
N GLU A 26 6.75 -4.80 24.26
CA GLU A 26 5.50 -5.52 24.50
C GLU A 26 4.66 -5.69 23.22
N GLN A 27 4.71 -4.74 22.30
CA GLN A 27 4.07 -4.83 20.99
C GLN A 27 4.79 -5.82 20.06
N LEU A 28 6.14 -5.84 20.07
CA LEU A 28 6.97 -6.87 19.41
C LEU A 28 6.74 -8.26 20.02
N ALA A 29 6.54 -8.37 21.34
CA ALA A 29 6.24 -9.63 22.00
C ALA A 29 4.82 -10.12 21.68
N LYS A 30 3.83 -9.23 21.55
CA LYS A 30 2.49 -9.57 21.07
C LYS A 30 2.50 -10.01 19.62
N SER A 31 3.33 -9.41 18.75
CA SER A 31 3.44 -9.87 17.37
C SER A 31 3.98 -11.30 17.28
N ARG A 32 5.00 -11.63 18.09
CA ARG A 32 5.58 -12.98 18.18
C ARG A 32 4.60 -14.06 18.67
N ARG A 33 3.56 -13.72 19.44
CA ARG A 33 2.62 -14.70 20.01
C ARG A 33 1.45 -15.09 19.10
N VAL A 34 1.21 -14.37 17.99
CA VAL A 34 0.02 -14.56 17.14
C VAL A 34 0.33 -15.28 15.82
N GLY A 35 1.54 -15.81 15.64
CA GLY A 35 1.95 -16.43 14.36
C GLY A 35 2.09 -15.41 13.22
N LEU A 36 2.33 -14.15 13.58
CA LEU A 36 2.52 -13.03 12.64
C LEU A 36 3.93 -13.04 12.05
N TYR A 37 4.08 -12.43 10.88
CA TYR A 37 5.37 -12.23 10.24
C TYR A 37 6.33 -11.47 11.16
N THR A 38 7.56 -11.98 11.26
CA THR A 38 8.60 -11.38 12.08
C THR A 38 9.27 -10.21 11.35
N ASP A 39 9.93 -9.35 12.13
CA ASP A 39 10.73 -8.24 11.61
C ASP A 39 11.75 -8.70 10.55
N GLU A 40 12.47 -9.78 10.83
CA GLU A 40 13.46 -10.37 9.92
C GLU A 40 12.84 -10.81 8.58
N GLN A 41 11.67 -11.45 8.62
CA GLN A 41 10.95 -11.88 7.41
C GLN A 41 10.47 -10.68 6.59
N ILE A 42 9.99 -9.63 7.25
CA ILE A 42 9.54 -8.40 6.60
C ILE A 42 10.71 -7.64 6.00
N ASN A 43 11.83 -7.54 6.70
CA ASN A 43 13.04 -6.90 6.20
C ASN A 43 13.59 -7.64 4.99
N TRP A 44 13.65 -8.98 5.02
CA TRP A 44 14.07 -9.78 3.86
C TRP A 44 13.18 -9.54 2.63
N ARG A 45 11.86 -9.50 2.81
CA ARG A 45 10.91 -9.21 1.73
C ARG A 45 11.06 -7.79 1.18
N SER A 46 11.16 -6.83 2.08
CA SER A 46 11.32 -5.41 1.75
C SER A 46 12.62 -5.17 1.01
N GLU A 47 13.71 -5.83 1.41
CA GLU A 47 15.00 -5.76 0.73
C GLU A 47 14.93 -6.25 -0.71
N ARG A 48 14.22 -7.36 -0.97
CA ARG A 48 14.03 -7.88 -2.32
C ARG A 48 13.29 -6.89 -3.23
N ILE A 49 12.26 -6.24 -2.70
CA ILE A 49 11.52 -5.18 -3.41
C ILE A 49 12.44 -3.98 -3.64
N ALA A 50 13.14 -3.52 -2.61
CA ALA A 50 14.00 -2.34 -2.66
C ALA A 50 15.10 -2.47 -3.71
N ARG A 51 15.81 -3.61 -3.73
CA ARG A 51 16.84 -3.91 -4.75
C ARG A 51 16.28 -3.92 -6.17
N SER A 52 15.02 -4.32 -6.33
CA SER A 52 14.38 -4.43 -7.64
C SER A 52 13.89 -3.08 -8.15
N LEU A 53 13.31 -2.25 -7.28
CA LEU A 53 12.72 -0.96 -7.63
C LEU A 53 13.74 0.18 -7.70
N TRP A 54 14.70 0.24 -6.78
CA TRP A 54 15.59 1.39 -6.61
C TRP A 54 17.05 1.13 -7.00
N ARG A 55 17.27 0.33 -8.05
CA ARG A 55 18.59 -0.17 -8.53
C ARG A 55 19.75 0.85 -8.61
N GLY A 56 19.47 2.16 -8.66
CA GLY A 56 20.47 3.23 -8.71
C GLY A 56 20.95 3.76 -7.35
N ALA A 57 20.36 3.35 -6.23
CA ALA A 57 20.80 3.76 -4.90
C ALA A 57 21.96 2.88 -4.40
N THR A 58 23.07 3.51 -4.01
CA THR A 58 24.21 2.83 -3.39
C THR A 58 23.93 2.60 -1.90
N GLY A 59 23.40 1.42 -1.58
CA GLY A 59 23.08 1.00 -0.22
C GLY A 59 21.71 1.50 0.26
N TYR A 60 21.02 0.63 0.99
CA TYR A 60 19.68 0.87 1.52
C TYR A 60 19.70 0.73 3.04
N VAL A 61 18.96 1.59 3.71
CA VAL A 61 18.60 1.45 5.12
C VAL A 61 17.09 1.17 5.15
N LEU A 62 16.73 0.03 5.73
CA LEU A 62 15.34 -0.35 5.98
C LEU A 62 15.05 -0.16 7.45
N LYS A 63 13.98 0.57 7.76
CA LYS A 63 13.50 0.76 9.12
C LYS A 63 12.06 0.26 9.19
N SER A 64 11.89 -0.88 9.84
CA SER A 64 10.62 -1.54 10.07
C SER A 64 10.03 -1.15 11.42
N VAL A 65 8.74 -0.83 11.42
CA VAL A 65 7.97 -0.48 12.61
C VAL A 65 6.64 -1.23 12.57
N PRO A 66 6.31 -2.04 13.60
CA PRO A 66 5.00 -2.65 13.69
C PRO A 66 3.97 -1.59 14.11
N LEU A 67 2.90 -1.49 13.35
CA LEU A 67 1.77 -0.60 13.59
C LEU A 67 0.50 -1.42 13.81
N PHE A 68 -0.34 -0.94 14.72
CA PHE A 68 -1.67 -1.49 14.94
C PHE A 68 -2.68 -0.41 14.63
N GLY A 69 -3.65 -0.73 13.79
CA GLY A 69 -4.71 0.19 13.41
C GLY A 69 -6.04 -0.52 13.32
N GLU A 70 -7.06 0.24 12.92
CA GLU A 70 -8.35 -0.30 12.51
C GLU A 70 -8.56 0.03 11.05
N ASP A 71 -9.02 -0.95 10.27
CA ASP A 71 -9.41 -0.72 8.89
C ASP A 71 -10.74 0.07 8.81
N LYS A 72 -11.19 0.38 7.59
CA LYS A 72 -12.44 1.13 7.38
C LYS A 72 -13.70 0.39 7.85
N SER A 73 -13.60 -0.92 8.13
CA SER A 73 -14.67 -1.73 8.69
C SER A 73 -14.64 -1.80 10.23
N GLY A 74 -13.66 -1.15 10.86
CA GLY A 74 -13.42 -1.23 12.31
C GLY A 74 -12.68 -2.51 12.72
N LYS A 75 -12.20 -3.33 11.77
CA LYS A 75 -11.41 -4.51 12.08
C LYS A 75 -10.01 -4.07 12.48
N LYS A 76 -9.55 -4.54 13.63
CA LYS A 76 -8.15 -4.36 14.05
C LYS A 76 -7.23 -5.08 13.08
N ILE A 77 -6.27 -4.35 12.54
CA ILE A 77 -5.25 -4.86 11.63
C ILE A 77 -3.86 -4.59 12.21
N ALA A 78 -2.97 -5.56 12.04
CA ALA A 78 -1.55 -5.41 12.33
C ALA A 78 -0.81 -5.22 11.00
N VAL A 79 -0.02 -4.17 10.91
CA VAL A 79 0.72 -3.79 9.70
C VAL A 79 2.17 -3.54 10.05
N TRP A 80 3.10 -4.08 9.28
CA TRP A 80 4.49 -3.64 9.31
C TRP A 80 4.67 -2.49 8.33
N HIS A 81 5.06 -1.33 8.85
CA HIS A 81 5.48 -0.20 8.05
C HIS A 81 7.00 -0.24 7.89
N VAL A 82 7.50 -0.15 6.67
CA VAL A 82 8.93 -0.17 6.37
C VAL A 82 9.29 1.08 5.59
N GLU A 83 10.07 1.97 6.21
CA GLU A 83 10.67 3.10 5.53
C GLU A 83 11.96 2.64 4.85
N CYS A 84 12.13 2.98 3.57
CA CYS A 84 13.37 2.75 2.84
C CYS A 84 14.05 4.08 2.55
N SER A 85 15.33 4.18 2.89
CA SER A 85 16.17 5.34 2.59
C SER A 85 17.53 4.91 2.07
N THR A 86 18.23 5.83 1.40
CA THR A 86 19.65 5.67 1.10
C THR A 86 20.47 5.74 2.39
N THR A 87 21.72 5.29 2.35
CA THR A 87 22.69 5.48 3.44
C THR A 87 22.93 6.95 3.82
N SER A 88 22.68 7.88 2.90
CA SER A 88 22.71 9.33 3.14
C SER A 88 21.43 9.89 3.77
N GLY A 89 20.43 9.06 4.06
CA GLY A 89 19.16 9.46 4.66
C GLY A 89 18.13 10.02 3.67
N THR A 90 18.34 9.87 2.36
CA THR A 90 17.33 10.27 1.36
C THR A 90 16.23 9.22 1.33
N SER A 91 14.98 9.62 1.61
CA SER A 91 13.83 8.71 1.52
C SER A 91 13.63 8.24 0.09
N LEU A 92 13.50 6.92 -0.07
CA LEU A 92 13.23 6.24 -1.33
C LEU A 92 11.77 5.79 -1.43
N GLY A 93 11.08 5.63 -0.30
CA GLY A 93 9.69 5.23 -0.24
C GLY A 93 9.37 4.40 1.00
N GLU A 94 8.14 3.92 1.06
CA GLU A 94 7.58 3.20 2.19
C GLU A 94 6.85 1.95 1.70
N ILE A 95 6.89 0.88 2.49
CA ILE A 95 6.21 -0.38 2.20
C ILE A 95 5.39 -0.79 3.41
N ASN A 96 4.10 -1.05 3.21
CA ASN A 96 3.24 -1.63 4.24
C ASN A 96 2.95 -3.09 3.93
N TRP A 97 3.14 -3.93 4.94
CA TRP A 97 2.86 -5.35 4.91
C TRP A 97 1.80 -5.69 5.94
N ASN A 98 0.80 -6.48 5.58
CA ASN A 98 -0.08 -7.09 6.55
C ASN A 98 0.73 -8.10 7.38
N ALA A 99 0.71 -7.95 8.70
CA ALA A 99 1.49 -8.80 9.60
C ALA A 99 0.95 -10.23 9.70
N GLU A 100 -0.33 -10.46 9.39
CA GLU A 100 -0.99 -11.77 9.48
C GLU A 100 -0.59 -12.69 8.33
N ASP A 101 -0.65 -12.19 7.10
CA ASP A 101 -0.43 -13.01 5.89
C ASP A 101 0.86 -12.65 5.13
N GLY A 102 1.55 -11.59 5.55
CA GLY A 102 2.78 -11.11 4.93
C GLY A 102 2.57 -10.57 3.52
N GLN A 103 1.32 -10.24 3.16
CA GLN A 103 1.00 -9.60 1.89
C GLN A 103 1.29 -8.11 1.96
N MET A 104 1.86 -7.58 0.88
CA MET A 104 2.03 -6.14 0.76
C MET A 104 0.65 -5.50 0.55
N THR A 105 0.35 -4.45 1.30
CA THR A 105 -0.93 -3.72 1.19
C THR A 105 -0.72 -2.36 0.50
N HIS A 106 0.46 -1.79 0.65
CA HIS A 106 0.79 -0.49 0.10
C HIS A 106 2.29 -0.35 -0.15
N LEU A 107 2.62 0.42 -1.18
CA LEU A 107 3.97 0.80 -1.52
C LEU A 107 3.93 2.24 -2.03
N THR A 108 4.76 3.10 -1.45
CA THR A 108 5.10 4.40 -2.04
C THR A 108 6.53 4.32 -2.56
N SER A 109 6.79 5.05 -3.64
CA SER A 109 8.12 5.19 -4.20
C SER A 109 8.38 6.67 -4.44
N ALA A 110 9.24 7.22 -3.58
CA ALA A 110 9.81 8.54 -3.79
C ALA A 110 10.80 8.43 -4.95
N SER A 111 10.40 8.93 -6.11
CA SER A 111 11.30 9.06 -7.26
C SER A 111 12.40 10.04 -6.90
N ILE A 112 13.64 9.55 -6.78
CA ILE A 112 14.79 10.32 -7.27
C ILE A 112 14.42 10.68 -8.70
N ARG A 113 14.34 11.97 -9.03
CA ARG A 113 13.76 12.47 -10.29
C ARG A 113 14.21 11.60 -11.47
N PRO A 114 13.29 11.24 -12.40
CA PRO A 114 13.67 10.43 -13.53
C PRO A 114 14.81 11.12 -14.30
N PRO A 115 15.82 10.37 -14.76
CA PRO A 115 16.85 10.92 -15.63
C PRO A 115 16.19 11.24 -16.97
N TYR A 116 15.74 12.48 -17.10
CA TYR A 116 15.24 13.14 -18.30
C TYR A 116 14.83 12.20 -19.45
N ARG A 117 13.55 11.79 -19.50
CA ARG A 117 12.91 11.32 -20.74
C ARG A 117 11.79 12.29 -21.10
N ARG A 118 11.95 12.99 -22.23
CA ARG A 118 11.02 14.02 -22.74
C ARG A 118 9.90 13.44 -23.62
N ARG A 119 9.49 12.20 -23.41
CA ARG A 119 8.39 11.60 -24.18
C ARG A 119 7.43 10.86 -23.26
N LEU A 120 6.15 11.17 -23.40
CA LEU A 120 5.07 10.44 -22.75
C LEU A 120 4.99 9.02 -23.32
N LEU A 121 4.94 8.04 -22.42
CA LEU A 121 4.68 6.65 -22.73
C LEU A 121 3.27 6.48 -23.32
N THR A 122 3.19 5.60 -24.31
CA THR A 122 1.91 5.10 -24.84
C THR A 122 1.21 4.23 -23.79
N SER A 123 -0.10 4.03 -23.92
CA SER A 123 -0.86 3.16 -23.00
C SER A 123 -0.30 1.74 -22.95
N GLU A 124 0.15 1.19 -24.08
CA GLU A 124 0.76 -0.14 -24.13
C GLU A 124 2.09 -0.20 -23.36
N GLU A 125 2.91 0.85 -23.42
CA GLU A 125 4.15 0.94 -22.64
C GLU A 125 3.86 1.09 -21.14
N VAL A 126 2.81 1.84 -20.77
CA VAL A 126 2.35 1.97 -19.38
C VAL A 126 1.87 0.63 -18.84
N GLU A 127 1.10 -0.13 -19.61
CA GLU A 127 0.64 -1.48 -19.23
C GLU A 127 1.80 -2.47 -19.13
N ARG A 128 2.78 -2.40 -20.04
CA ARG A 128 4.02 -3.19 -19.94
C ARG A 128 4.81 -2.85 -18.67
N ALA A 129 4.94 -1.57 -18.32
CA ALA A 129 5.57 -1.14 -17.08
C ALA A 129 4.79 -1.65 -15.86
N ALA A 130 3.46 -1.53 -15.86
CA ALA A 130 2.59 -2.06 -14.82
C ALA A 130 2.72 -3.58 -14.64
N SER A 131 2.88 -4.33 -15.73
CA SER A 131 3.13 -5.77 -15.72
C SER A 131 4.49 -6.13 -15.10
N ALA A 132 5.53 -5.32 -15.35
CA ALA A 132 6.83 -5.50 -14.69
C ALA A 132 6.78 -5.19 -13.19
N TYR A 133 6.08 -4.12 -12.80
CA TYR A 133 5.94 -3.74 -11.41
C TYR A 133 5.09 -4.72 -10.60
N SER A 134 3.95 -5.16 -11.13
CA SER A 134 3.09 -6.17 -10.49
C SER A 134 3.87 -7.45 -10.17
N ARG A 135 4.69 -7.95 -11.10
CA ARG A 135 5.59 -9.09 -10.85
C ARG A 135 6.62 -8.81 -9.75
N THR A 136 7.21 -7.60 -9.75
CA THR A 136 8.21 -7.19 -8.75
C THR A 136 7.63 -7.19 -7.34
N ILE A 137 6.38 -6.76 -7.19
CA ILE A 137 5.67 -6.71 -5.91
C ILE A 137 4.93 -8.03 -5.57
N GLY A 138 5.18 -9.10 -6.33
CA GLY A 138 4.61 -10.43 -6.07
C GLY A 138 3.15 -10.60 -6.45
N MET A 139 2.59 -9.71 -7.27
CA MET A 139 1.22 -9.78 -7.78
C MET A 139 1.22 -10.39 -9.19
N SER A 140 0.61 -11.57 -9.32
CA SER A 140 0.32 -12.16 -10.63
C SER A 140 -1.02 -11.65 -11.13
N VAL A 141 -0.97 -10.66 -12.03
CA VAL A 141 -2.15 -10.03 -12.63
C VAL A 141 -2.53 -10.71 -13.94
N TYR A 142 -3.82 -10.97 -14.14
CA TYR A 142 -4.38 -11.60 -15.36
C TYR A 142 -4.83 -10.59 -16.41
N GLY A 143 -5.02 -9.34 -15.99
CA GLY A 143 -5.42 -8.24 -16.86
C GLY A 143 -5.00 -6.93 -16.23
N LEU A 144 -4.48 -6.04 -17.06
CA LEU A 144 -4.16 -4.65 -16.72
C LEU A 144 -5.01 -3.75 -17.60
N THR A 145 -5.51 -2.68 -17.02
CA THR A 145 -6.28 -1.68 -17.75
C THR A 145 -5.91 -0.30 -17.24
N GLU A 146 -5.46 0.58 -18.13
CA GLU A 146 -5.33 2.01 -17.82
C GLU A 146 -6.73 2.58 -17.57
N MET A 147 -7.00 3.05 -16.35
CA MET A 147 -8.32 3.51 -15.92
C MET A 147 -8.49 5.02 -16.12
N GLN A 148 -7.45 5.80 -15.81
CA GLN A 148 -7.53 7.26 -15.82
C GLN A 148 -6.13 7.89 -15.84
N SER A 149 -5.94 8.93 -16.65
CA SER A 149 -4.77 9.81 -16.52
C SER A 149 -5.15 10.94 -15.56
N GLN A 150 -4.54 10.98 -14.38
CA GLN A 150 -4.74 12.07 -13.43
C GLN A 150 -3.78 13.21 -13.82
N GLY A 151 -4.24 14.07 -14.72
CA GLY A 151 -3.39 15.01 -15.47
C GLY A 151 -2.54 14.31 -16.53
N ASP A 152 -1.68 15.06 -17.23
CA ASP A 152 -0.90 14.53 -18.37
C ASP A 152 0.25 13.58 -17.96
N ARG A 153 0.56 13.49 -16.66
CA ARG A 153 1.79 12.87 -16.17
C ARG A 153 1.64 11.62 -15.33
N THR A 154 0.47 11.31 -14.77
CA THR A 154 0.30 10.11 -13.93
C THR A 154 -0.86 9.28 -14.44
N CYS A 155 -0.58 8.03 -14.80
CA CYS A 155 -1.55 7.04 -15.22
C CYS A 155 -1.91 6.14 -14.05
N LEU A 156 -3.21 5.94 -13.84
CA LEU A 156 -3.72 4.92 -12.95
C LEU A 156 -4.00 3.64 -13.74
N VAL A 157 -3.29 2.56 -13.40
CA VAL A 157 -3.49 1.24 -13.98
C VAL A 157 -4.08 0.32 -12.94
N ARG A 158 -5.18 -0.36 -13.29
CA ARG A 158 -5.79 -1.38 -12.45
C ARG A 158 -5.39 -2.76 -12.94
N GLY A 159 -4.90 -3.59 -12.05
CA GLY A 159 -4.63 -5.01 -12.27
C GLY A 159 -5.57 -5.89 -11.45
N ILE A 160 -6.13 -6.93 -12.08
CA ILE A 160 -6.88 -7.99 -11.38
C ILE A 160 -5.95 -9.18 -11.19
N ALA A 161 -5.84 -9.66 -9.96
CA ALA A 161 -4.99 -10.79 -9.57
C ALA A 161 -5.81 -11.86 -8.84
N GLU A 162 -5.27 -13.07 -8.74
CA GLU A 162 -5.94 -14.19 -8.04
C GLU A 162 -6.35 -13.84 -6.61
N LYS A 163 -5.42 -13.14 -5.92
CA LYS A 163 -5.53 -12.78 -4.52
C LYS A 163 -6.12 -11.38 -4.31
N GLY A 164 -6.63 -10.72 -5.35
CA GLY A 164 -7.29 -9.42 -5.21
C GLY A 164 -7.12 -8.49 -6.40
N SER A 165 -6.87 -7.22 -6.11
CA SER A 165 -6.58 -6.22 -7.13
C SER A 165 -5.43 -5.33 -6.72
N VAL A 166 -4.72 -4.82 -7.71
CA VAL A 166 -3.65 -3.85 -7.52
C VAL A 166 -3.96 -2.61 -8.33
N TRP A 167 -3.71 -1.45 -7.73
CA TRP A 167 -3.78 -0.16 -8.39
C TRP A 167 -2.39 0.42 -8.42
N LEU A 168 -1.89 0.72 -9.61
CA LEU A 168 -0.54 1.21 -9.85
C LEU A 168 -0.64 2.63 -10.41
N TYR A 169 0.01 3.57 -9.73
CA TYR A 169 0.18 4.94 -10.19
C TYR A 169 1.53 5.03 -10.88
N ILE A 170 1.53 5.19 -12.20
CA ILE A 170 2.74 5.20 -13.03
C ILE A 170 2.91 6.59 -13.62
N ASP A 171 4.10 7.15 -13.46
CA ASP A 171 4.50 8.38 -14.12
C ASP A 171 4.67 8.13 -15.63
N ARG A 172 3.90 8.82 -16.46
CA ARG A 172 3.83 8.61 -17.91
C ARG A 172 5.06 9.11 -18.64
N GLU A 173 5.80 10.09 -18.12
CA GLU A 173 7.03 10.58 -18.78
C GLU A 173 8.20 9.62 -18.57
N SER A 174 8.24 8.97 -17.41
CA SER A 174 9.39 8.16 -17.00
C SER A 174 9.13 6.66 -16.90
N GLY A 175 7.86 6.25 -16.86
CA GLY A 175 7.45 4.89 -16.56
C GLY A 175 7.65 4.50 -15.10
N LEU A 176 7.97 5.44 -14.20
CA LEU A 176 8.25 5.13 -12.80
C LEU A 176 6.96 4.84 -12.02
N LEU A 177 6.98 3.77 -11.22
CA LEU A 177 5.97 3.53 -10.20
C LEU A 177 6.07 4.60 -9.10
N ARG A 178 4.97 5.33 -8.86
CA ARG A 178 4.83 6.31 -7.78
C ARG A 178 4.20 5.68 -6.54
N GLN A 179 3.20 4.84 -6.76
CA GLN A 179 2.44 4.22 -5.68
C GLN A 179 1.80 2.92 -6.17
N ALA A 180 1.73 1.93 -5.30
CA ALA A 180 0.90 0.75 -5.48
C ALA A 180 -0.04 0.58 -4.28
N LEU A 181 -1.32 0.37 -4.55
CA LEU A 181 -2.33 0.01 -3.55
C LEU A 181 -2.82 -1.39 -3.84
N LEU A 182 -2.68 -2.29 -2.88
CA LEU A 182 -3.06 -3.69 -3.01
C LEU A 182 -4.28 -3.93 -2.14
N HIS A 183 -5.37 -4.30 -2.79
CA HIS A 183 -6.60 -4.69 -2.12
C HIS A 183 -6.72 -6.20 -2.20
N PRO A 184 -6.64 -6.91 -1.06
CA PRO A 184 -6.89 -8.34 -1.05
C PRO A 184 -8.31 -8.61 -1.56
N LYS A 185 -8.49 -9.75 -2.23
CA LYS A 185 -9.83 -10.24 -2.57
C LYS A 185 -10.58 -10.36 -1.23
N PRO A 186 -11.80 -9.83 -1.11
CA PRO A 186 -12.60 -10.14 0.06
C PRO A 186 -12.66 -11.67 0.17
N GLN A 187 -12.17 -12.22 1.28
CA GLN A 187 -12.44 -13.61 1.63
C GLN A 187 -13.96 -13.73 1.64
N THR A 188 -14.51 -14.50 0.70
CA THR A 188 -15.90 -14.38 0.26
C THR A 188 -16.89 -14.65 1.39
N LEU A 189 -18.02 -13.94 1.39
CA LEU A 189 -19.30 -14.42 1.93
C LEU A 189 -19.73 -15.65 1.11
N GLU A 190 -18.98 -16.74 1.22
CA GLU A 190 -19.29 -18.06 0.70
C GLU A 190 -19.39 -19.05 1.87
N GLU A 191 -20.13 -18.66 2.90
CA GLU A 191 -21.14 -19.56 3.43
C GLU A 191 -22.47 -19.23 2.73
N LYS A 192 -22.98 -20.22 2.01
CA LYS A 192 -24.27 -20.30 1.32
C LYS A 192 -24.30 -19.66 -0.08
N GLY A 193 -24.24 -20.57 -1.04
CA GLY A 193 -24.43 -20.30 -2.45
C GLY A 193 -25.65 -19.42 -2.72
N LYS A 194 -25.38 -18.34 -3.43
CA LYS A 194 -26.22 -17.74 -4.46
C LYS A 194 -25.27 -16.87 -5.25
N ILE A 195 -25.24 -17.12 -6.57
CA ILE A 195 -24.51 -16.34 -7.56
C ILE A 195 -24.72 -14.85 -7.27
N SER A 196 -23.73 -14.22 -6.65
CA SER A 196 -23.75 -12.81 -6.30
C SER A 196 -23.20 -12.04 -7.48
N ARG A 197 -24.09 -11.24 -8.07
CA ARG A 197 -23.85 -10.43 -9.25
C ARG A 197 -22.64 -9.52 -9.05
N SER A 198 -21.88 -9.32 -10.13
CA SER A 198 -20.79 -8.33 -10.23
C SER A 198 -21.22 -6.98 -9.63
N PRO A 199 -20.32 -6.25 -8.92
CA PRO A 199 -20.61 -4.92 -8.37
C PRO A 199 -21.01 -3.87 -9.43
N PHE A 200 -20.83 -4.17 -10.72
CA PHE A 200 -21.33 -3.36 -11.83
C PHE A 200 -22.81 -3.58 -12.17
N GLN A 201 -23.42 -4.71 -11.79
CA GLN A 201 -24.84 -4.99 -12.04
C GLN A 201 -25.77 -4.34 -11.00
N VAL A 202 -25.24 -3.84 -9.87
CA VAL A 202 -26.03 -3.12 -8.86
C VAL A 202 -26.26 -1.65 -9.26
N ALA A 203 -25.32 -1.05 -9.99
CA ALA A 203 -25.46 0.33 -10.49
C ALA A 203 -26.49 0.46 -11.63
N GLU A 204 -26.60 -0.55 -12.50
CA GLU A 204 -27.61 -0.58 -13.57
C GLU A 204 -29.03 -0.92 -13.08
N ALA A 205 -29.14 -1.69 -11.99
CA ALA A 205 -30.45 -2.00 -11.40
C ALA A 205 -31.08 -0.77 -10.70
N ASN A 206 -30.24 0.07 -10.07
CA ASN A 206 -30.71 1.29 -9.40
C ASN A 206 -30.99 2.46 -10.36
N SER A 207 -30.47 2.45 -11.59
CA SER A 207 -30.78 3.49 -12.58
C SER A 207 -32.06 3.21 -13.39
N LYS A 208 -32.48 1.94 -13.47
CA LYS A 208 -33.74 1.55 -14.14
C LYS A 208 -34.97 1.59 -13.23
N SER A 209 -34.80 1.45 -11.91
CA SER A 209 -35.91 1.54 -10.94
C SER A 209 -36.50 2.94 -10.75
N SER A 210 -35.81 4.00 -11.18
CA SER A 210 -36.26 5.39 -11.00
C SER A 210 -36.96 5.99 -12.22
N ARG A 211 -37.19 5.20 -13.28
CA ARG A 211 -37.80 5.69 -14.54
C ARG A 211 -39.22 5.17 -14.83
N GLU A 212 -39.82 4.39 -13.95
CA GLU A 212 -41.22 3.92 -14.09
C GLU A 212 -42.08 4.28 -12.88
N VAL A 213 -42.23 5.56 -12.57
CA VAL A 213 -43.50 6.08 -11.99
C VAL A 213 -43.72 7.48 -12.51
N LYS A 214 -44.44 7.60 -13.63
CA LYS A 214 -45.36 8.70 -13.93
C LYS A 214 -46.02 8.46 -15.29
N LYS A 215 -47.17 7.78 -15.26
CA LYS A 215 -48.32 8.10 -16.12
C LYS A 215 -49.60 7.54 -15.49
N SER A 216 -50.67 8.34 -15.58
CA SER A 216 -51.99 8.23 -14.92
C SER A 216 -52.04 8.80 -13.48
N GLY A 217 -52.99 9.63 -13.08
CA GLY A 217 -54.09 10.26 -13.80
C GLY A 217 -54.85 11.23 -12.87
N ALA A 218 -55.48 12.23 -13.48
CA ALA A 218 -56.73 12.91 -13.12
C ALA A 218 -57.20 12.95 -11.64
N PHE A 219 -57.29 14.16 -11.09
CA PHE A 219 -58.53 14.82 -10.63
C PHE A 219 -58.40 16.33 -10.83
#